data_AF-A0ABD3Q1H3-F1
#
_entry.id   AF-A0ABD3Q1H3-F1
#
_cell.length_a   1.000
_cell.length_b   1.000
_cell.length_c   1.000
_cell.angle_alpha   90.00
_cell.angle_beta   90.00
_cell.angle_gamma   90.00
#
_symmetry.space_group_name_H-M   'P 1'
#
loop_
_entity.id
_entity.type
_entity.pdbx_description
1 polymer ?
#
loop_
_entity_poly.entity_id
_entity_poly.type
_entity_poly.pdbx_seq_one_letter_code
_entity_poly.pdbx_strand_id
1 'polypeptide(L)'
;MLGGIFHLWFGSFIGMQTMKTRAVFTKDSFELKSTANKYLGVYPDKGLIPKQRKNYVLGTNNKWRYDSFVNWDFFPSIHLPILVYFKETQTPLKGSLGLKRMDRRENGQMHWFPAYANVRQLREQFEARGCKKIGPVHGEEFMKSD
;
A
#
# COMPACT_ATOMS: atom_id res chain seq x y z
N MET A 1 -33.40 1.14 -1.11
CA MET A 1 -32.72 1.59 -2.34
C MET A 1 -31.42 2.36 -2.10
N LEU A 2 -31.32 3.26 -1.11
CA LEU A 2 -30.11 4.10 -0.89
C LEU A 2 -28.78 3.34 -0.75
N GLY A 3 -28.75 2.19 -0.06
CA GLY A 3 -27.51 1.41 0.13
C GLY A 3 -26.85 0.94 -1.16
N GLY A 4 -27.62 0.51 -2.16
CA GLY A 4 -27.06 0.05 -3.45
C GLY A 4 -26.35 1.18 -4.21
N ILE A 5 -26.90 2.39 -4.17
CA ILE A 5 -26.28 3.58 -4.79
C ILE A 5 -24.97 3.93 -4.08
N PHE A 6 -24.94 3.86 -2.74
CA PHE A 6 -23.72 4.09 -1.96
C PHE A 6 -22.62 3.08 -2.32
N HIS A 7 -22.92 1.79 -2.40
CA HIS A 7 -21.93 0.76 -2.75
C HIS A 7 -21.40 0.92 -4.18
N LEU A 8 -22.26 1.28 -5.15
CA LEU A 8 -21.82 1.58 -6.52
C LEU A 8 -20.92 2.82 -6.58
N TRP A 9 -21.27 3.89 -5.87
CA TRP A 9 -20.44 5.10 -5.78
C TRP A 9 -19.09 4.81 -5.11
N PHE A 10 -19.09 4.13 -3.97
CA PHE A 10 -17.88 3.80 -3.21
C PHE A 10 -16.97 2.85 -3.98
N GLY A 11 -17.52 1.79 -4.59
CA GLY A 11 -16.79 0.88 -5.48
C GLY A 11 -16.18 1.59 -6.68
N SER A 12 -16.94 2.50 -7.31
CA SER A 12 -16.44 3.32 -8.43
C SER A 12 -15.33 4.28 -7.99
N PHE A 13 -15.46 4.89 -6.81
CA PHE A 13 -14.40 5.72 -6.22
C PHE A 13 -13.13 4.92 -5.99
N ILE A 14 -13.21 3.76 -5.32
CA ILE A 14 -12.07 2.87 -5.08
C ILE A 14 -11.43 2.43 -6.41
N GLY A 15 -12.23 2.00 -7.39
CA GLY A 15 -11.74 1.64 -8.73
C GLY A 15 -11.09 2.81 -9.50
N MET A 16 -11.54 4.05 -9.30
CA MET A 16 -10.84 5.22 -9.86
C MET A 16 -9.51 5.52 -9.16
N GLN A 17 -9.36 5.19 -7.88
CA GLN A 17 -8.08 5.33 -7.17
C GLN A 17 -7.11 4.20 -7.54
N THR A 18 -7.58 2.97 -7.76
CA THR A 18 -6.71 1.85 -8.20
C THR A 18 -5.97 2.20 -9.49
N MET A 19 -6.70 2.69 -10.51
CA MET A 19 -6.15 3.05 -11.83
C MET A 19 -5.11 4.20 -11.78
N LYS A 20 -5.11 4.99 -10.71
CA LYS A 20 -4.20 6.13 -10.52
C LYS A 20 -2.91 5.77 -9.76
N THR A 21 -2.75 4.52 -9.32
CA THR A 21 -1.58 4.07 -8.55
C THR A 21 -0.99 2.78 -9.12
N ARG A 22 0.34 2.64 -9.05
CA ARG A 22 1.04 1.39 -9.37
C ARG A 22 2.19 1.12 -8.40
N ALA A 23 2.20 -0.10 -7.87
CA ALA A 23 3.36 -0.70 -7.24
C ALA A 23 4.43 -0.98 -8.30
N VAL A 24 5.67 -0.57 -8.04
CA VAL A 24 6.82 -0.79 -8.91
C VAL A 24 7.97 -1.36 -8.08
N PHE A 25 8.50 -2.50 -8.53
CA PHE A 25 9.64 -3.16 -7.91
C PHE A 25 10.89 -2.92 -8.76
N THR A 26 11.82 -2.15 -8.22
CA THR A 26 13.10 -1.84 -8.87
C THR A 26 14.15 -2.91 -8.55
N LYS A 27 15.45 -2.63 -8.62
CA LYS A 27 16.49 -3.58 -8.17
C LYS A 27 16.61 -3.62 -6.64
N ASP A 28 16.53 -2.46 -6.01
CA ASP A 28 16.86 -2.20 -4.60
C ASP A 28 15.65 -1.79 -3.73
N SER A 29 14.53 -1.41 -4.35
CA SER A 29 13.42 -0.79 -3.63
C SER A 29 12.02 -1.04 -4.21
N PHE A 30 11.05 -0.98 -3.30
CA PHE A 30 9.63 -0.82 -3.60
C PHE A 30 9.29 0.66 -3.79
N GLU A 31 8.57 0.98 -4.87
CA GLU A 31 8.06 2.32 -5.14
C GLU A 31 6.54 2.30 -5.38
N LEU A 32 5.81 3.24 -4.76
CA LEU A 32 4.39 3.46 -5.06
C LEU A 32 4.22 4.76 -5.85
N LYS A 33 3.97 4.61 -7.15
CA LYS A 33 3.91 5.73 -8.09
C LYS A 33 2.48 6.02 -8.52
N SER A 34 2.19 7.29 -8.80
CA SER A 34 0.91 7.66 -9.42
C SER A 34 1.00 7.57 -10.93
N THR A 35 0.06 6.84 -11.55
CA THR A 35 -0.06 6.75 -12.99
C THR A 35 -1.08 7.73 -13.56
N ALA A 36 -0.75 8.16 -14.76
CA ALA A 36 -1.35 9.22 -15.49
C ALA A 36 -2.12 8.58 -16.70
N ASN A 37 -3.38 8.97 -16.98
CA ASN A 37 -4.24 8.51 -18.09
C ASN A 37 -4.98 9.70 -18.78
N LYS A 38 -4.83 9.90 -20.11
CA LYS A 38 -5.25 11.14 -20.86
C LYS A 38 -6.69 11.48 -20.78
N TYR A 39 -7.51 10.46 -20.83
CA TYR A 39 -8.93 10.64 -21.05
C TYR A 39 -9.67 10.77 -19.70
N LEU A 40 -8.89 10.89 -18.61
CA LEU A 40 -9.22 11.53 -17.33
C LEU A 40 -8.30 12.76 -17.04
N GLY A 41 -7.64 13.31 -18.07
CA GLY A 41 -6.80 14.51 -18.01
C GLY A 41 -5.28 14.33 -17.94
N VAL A 42 -4.71 13.12 -18.07
CA VAL A 42 -3.32 12.91 -17.59
C VAL A 42 -2.47 11.88 -18.38
N TYR A 43 -2.62 11.78 -19.70
CA TYR A 43 -1.83 11.15 -20.80
C TYR A 43 -1.28 9.70 -20.65
N PRO A 44 -1.66 8.65 -21.47
CA PRO A 44 -0.72 7.56 -21.72
C PRO A 44 0.34 8.15 -22.64
N ASP A 45 1.44 8.58 -22.03
CA ASP A 45 2.69 8.66 -22.76
C ASP A 45 2.94 7.29 -23.43
N LYS A 46 3.59 7.31 -24.59
CA LYS A 46 4.00 6.07 -25.27
C LYS A 46 5.00 5.37 -24.35
N GLY A 47 4.52 4.36 -23.65
CA GLY A 47 5.14 3.86 -22.43
C GLY A 47 4.44 4.42 -21.19
N LEU A 48 3.83 3.53 -20.41
CA LEU A 48 3.38 3.81 -19.05
C LEU A 48 4.62 4.11 -18.18
N ILE A 49 5.15 5.34 -18.25
CA ILE A 49 6.26 5.81 -17.42
C ILE A 49 5.64 6.35 -16.13
N PRO A 50 5.64 5.58 -15.02
CA PRO A 50 5.05 6.04 -13.78
C PRO A 50 5.91 7.19 -13.23
N LYS A 51 5.33 8.40 -13.17
CA LYS A 51 6.04 9.61 -12.78
C LYS A 51 6.25 9.61 -11.26
N GLN A 52 7.50 9.75 -10.82
CA GLN A 52 7.78 9.98 -9.40
C GLN A 52 7.19 11.34 -9.01
N ARG A 53 6.26 11.34 -8.05
CA ARG A 53 5.80 12.52 -7.34
C ARG A 53 6.28 12.41 -5.91
N LYS A 54 6.70 13.54 -5.31
CA LYS A 54 6.90 13.62 -3.87
C LYS A 54 5.58 13.31 -3.15
N ASN A 55 5.65 12.60 -2.04
CA ASN A 55 4.53 12.28 -1.19
C ASN A 55 3.87 13.59 -0.72
N TYR A 56 2.59 13.77 -0.99
CA TYR A 56 1.84 14.99 -0.66
C TYR A 56 1.81 15.26 0.86
N VAL A 57 1.86 14.21 1.69
CA VAL A 57 1.71 14.30 3.15
C VAL A 57 3.05 14.55 3.85
N LEU A 58 4.16 14.00 3.33
CA LEU A 58 5.47 13.99 4.01
C LEU A 58 6.63 14.60 3.21
N GLY A 59 6.40 15.01 1.96
CA GLY A 59 7.44 15.58 1.07
C GLY A 59 8.54 14.59 0.63
N THR A 60 8.56 13.38 1.17
CA THR A 60 9.49 12.30 0.85
C THR A 60 9.19 11.66 -0.51
N ASN A 61 10.15 10.94 -1.09
CA ASN A 61 9.85 10.09 -2.25
C ASN A 61 9.17 8.80 -1.76
N ASN A 62 8.13 8.32 -2.46
CA ASN A 62 7.52 7.00 -2.22
C ASN A 62 8.44 5.87 -2.72
N LYS A 63 9.64 5.77 -2.13
CA LYS A 63 10.69 4.79 -2.44
C LYS A 63 11.25 4.23 -1.14
N TRP A 64 11.07 2.94 -0.90
CA TRP A 64 11.51 2.23 0.30
C TRP A 64 12.39 1.06 -0.11
N ARG A 65 13.64 1.04 0.38
CA ARG A 65 14.55 -0.07 0.10
C ARG A 65 14.08 -1.35 0.78
N TYR A 66 14.37 -2.51 0.21
CA TYR A 66 13.89 -3.80 0.77
C TYR A 66 14.51 -4.11 2.14
N ASP A 67 15.75 -3.66 2.40
CA ASP A 67 16.47 -3.80 3.68
C ASP A 67 15.81 -3.02 4.83
N SER A 68 15.05 -1.96 4.54
CA SER A 68 14.40 -1.16 5.57
C SER A 68 13.09 -1.78 6.07
N PHE A 69 12.54 -2.80 5.39
CA PHE A 69 11.29 -3.45 5.80
C PHE A 69 11.48 -4.22 7.11
N VAL A 70 10.50 -4.06 8.00
CA VAL A 70 10.44 -4.70 9.32
C VAL A 70 9.32 -5.74 9.36
N ASN A 71 8.15 -5.39 8.85
CA ASN A 71 7.00 -6.29 8.71
C ASN A 71 6.10 -5.80 7.57
N TRP A 72 5.28 -6.69 7.01
CA TRP A 72 4.24 -6.34 6.04
C TRP A 72 3.10 -7.35 6.09
N ASP A 73 1.89 -6.91 5.75
CA ASP A 73 0.72 -7.79 5.74
C ASP A 73 -0.47 -7.25 4.92
N PHE A 74 -1.53 -8.04 4.81
CA PHE A 74 -2.78 -7.67 4.12
C PHE A 74 -3.99 -7.75 5.05
N PHE A 75 -4.83 -6.72 5.03
CA PHE A 75 -5.99 -6.61 5.92
C PHE A 75 -7.30 -6.50 5.12
N PRO A 76 -8.42 -7.12 5.56
CA PRO A 76 -8.55 -8.04 6.71
C PRO A 76 -7.84 -9.39 6.53
N SER A 77 -7.67 -9.87 5.30
CA SER A 77 -6.87 -11.08 5.02
C SER A 77 -6.34 -11.06 3.59
N ILE A 78 -5.48 -12.02 3.22
CA ILE A 78 -5.04 -12.19 1.83
C ILE A 78 -6.16 -12.66 0.87
N HIS A 79 -7.24 -13.24 1.40
CA HIS A 79 -8.38 -13.71 0.61
C HIS A 79 -9.38 -12.59 0.30
N LEU A 80 -9.49 -11.61 1.19
CA LEU A 80 -10.24 -10.36 0.95
C LEU A 80 -9.35 -9.16 1.31
N PRO A 81 -8.30 -8.87 0.52
CA PRO A 81 -7.35 -7.83 0.86
C PRO A 81 -7.90 -6.47 0.45
N ILE A 82 -8.22 -5.64 1.44
CA ILE A 82 -8.70 -4.26 1.26
C ILE A 82 -7.55 -3.27 1.44
N LEU A 83 -6.62 -3.57 2.34
CA LEU A 83 -5.42 -2.77 2.61
C LEU A 83 -4.16 -3.64 2.54
N VAL A 84 -3.06 -3.05 2.08
CA VAL A 84 -1.70 -3.53 2.32
C VAL A 84 -1.02 -2.63 3.35
N TYR A 85 -0.34 -3.27 4.28
CA TYR A 85 0.46 -2.67 5.33
C TYR A 85 1.94 -2.99 5.10
N PHE A 86 2.82 -2.02 5.36
CA PHE A 86 4.20 -2.34 5.71
C PHE A 86 4.78 -1.34 6.72
N LYS A 87 5.81 -1.82 7.43
CA LYS A 87 6.59 -1.09 8.42
C LYS A 87 8.04 -1.06 7.99
N GLU A 88 8.68 0.09 8.11
CA GLU A 88 10.06 0.27 7.66
C GLU A 88 10.84 1.35 8.43
N THR A 89 12.17 1.30 8.39
CA THR A 89 13.06 2.15 9.21
C THR A 89 13.69 3.35 8.49
N GLN A 90 13.45 3.52 7.19
CA GLN A 90 14.00 4.60 6.36
C GLN A 90 13.24 5.93 6.55
N THR A 91 11.92 5.91 6.76
CA THR A 91 11.14 7.15 6.96
C THR A 91 11.16 7.60 8.42
N PRO A 92 11.40 8.90 8.72
CA PRO A 92 11.33 9.42 10.08
C PRO A 92 9.94 9.27 10.73
N LEU A 93 9.92 8.82 11.99
CA LEU A 93 8.72 8.59 12.82
C LEU A 93 7.81 9.82 13.04
N LYS A 94 8.25 11.03 12.65
CA LYS A 94 7.49 12.29 12.80
C LYS A 94 6.17 12.33 12.01
N GLY A 95 5.97 11.40 11.06
CA GLY A 95 4.76 11.26 10.24
C GLY A 95 3.84 10.10 10.61
N SER A 96 4.01 9.48 11.79
CA SER A 96 3.20 8.33 12.20
C SER A 96 1.76 8.74 12.53
N LEU A 97 0.83 8.46 11.62
CA LEU A 97 -0.58 8.85 11.68
C LEU A 97 -1.37 7.96 12.68
N GLY A 98 -1.06 8.09 13.98
CA GLY A 98 -1.78 7.53 15.13
C GLY A 98 -1.79 6.00 15.30
N LEU A 99 -1.53 5.22 14.25
CA LEU A 99 -1.78 3.77 14.16
C LEU A 99 -0.78 2.88 14.92
N LYS A 100 0.04 3.43 15.84
CA LYS A 100 1.04 2.69 16.64
C LYS A 100 0.46 1.52 17.44
N ARG A 101 -0.85 1.50 17.67
CA ARG A 101 -1.56 0.43 18.39
C ARG A 101 -1.73 -0.86 17.57
N MET A 102 -1.67 -0.82 16.23
CA MET A 102 -1.83 -2.01 15.39
C MET A 102 -0.57 -2.88 15.34
N ASP A 103 0.59 -2.32 14.99
CA ASP A 103 1.89 -2.98 15.17
C ASP A 103 2.65 -2.26 16.29
N ARG A 104 2.57 -2.83 17.50
CA ARG A 104 3.15 -2.32 18.74
C ARG A 104 4.69 -2.37 18.80
N ARG A 105 5.37 -2.94 17.81
CA ARG A 105 6.84 -3.03 17.80
C ARG A 105 7.41 -1.61 17.63
N GLU A 106 8.41 -1.20 18.40
CA GLU A 106 8.85 0.21 18.39
C GLU A 106 9.80 0.59 17.22
N ASN A 107 9.99 -0.32 16.27
CA ASN A 107 10.93 -0.20 15.16
C ASN A 107 10.27 0.24 13.84
N GLY A 108 10.25 1.54 13.60
CA GLY A 108 10.02 2.13 12.27
C GLY A 108 8.64 2.75 12.03
N GLN A 109 8.55 3.46 10.90
CA GLN A 109 7.36 4.12 10.39
C GLN A 109 6.44 3.11 9.70
N MET A 110 5.13 3.31 9.85
CA MET A 110 4.12 2.49 9.21
C MET A 110 3.52 3.20 8.01
N HIS A 111 3.24 2.42 6.96
CA HIS A 111 2.57 2.87 5.76
C HIS A 111 1.38 1.96 5.48
N TRP A 112 0.28 2.59 5.11
CA TRP A 112 -0.96 1.93 4.72
C TRP A 112 -1.34 2.41 3.35
N PHE A 113 -1.56 1.46 2.44
CA PHE A 113 -2.09 1.73 1.12
C PHE A 113 -3.27 0.78 0.90
N PRO A 114 -4.36 1.22 0.29
CA PRO A 114 -5.38 0.26 -0.12
C PRO A 114 -4.78 -0.76 -1.10
N ALA A 115 -5.29 -1.99 -1.02
CA ALA A 115 -4.82 -3.15 -1.78
C ALA A 115 -5.26 -3.09 -3.25
N TYR A 116 -4.89 -2.00 -3.92
CA TYR A 116 -5.32 -1.65 -5.27
C TYR A 116 -4.69 -2.52 -6.37
N ALA A 117 -3.58 -3.19 -6.08
CA ALA A 117 -2.81 -4.02 -7.00
C ALA A 117 -3.18 -5.51 -6.85
N ASN A 118 -2.68 -6.35 -7.76
CA ASN A 118 -2.74 -7.80 -7.57
C ASN A 118 -1.96 -8.19 -6.31
N VAL A 119 -2.67 -8.45 -5.22
CA VAL A 119 -2.11 -8.73 -3.89
C VAL A 119 -1.27 -9.99 -3.85
N ARG A 120 -1.64 -11.02 -4.63
CA ARG A 120 -0.83 -12.24 -4.75
C ARG A 120 0.53 -11.92 -5.35
N GLN A 121 0.53 -11.18 -6.47
CA GLN A 121 1.76 -10.72 -7.10
C GLN A 121 2.58 -9.79 -6.19
N LEU A 122 1.92 -8.91 -5.41
CA LEU A 122 2.59 -8.03 -4.46
C LEU A 122 3.29 -8.83 -3.34
N ARG A 123 2.60 -9.84 -2.81
CA ARG A 123 3.13 -10.80 -1.82
C ARG A 123 4.33 -11.56 -2.38
N GLU A 124 4.17 -12.16 -3.56
CA GLU A 124 5.23 -12.90 -4.27
C GLU A 124 6.48 -12.03 -4.49
N GLN A 125 6.30 -10.75 -4.83
CA GLN A 125 7.43 -9.82 -4.96
C GLN A 125 8.06 -9.45 -3.61
N PHE A 126 7.29 -9.19 -2.54
CA PHE A 126 7.87 -8.96 -1.21
C PHE A 126 8.67 -10.18 -0.70
N GLU A 127 8.15 -11.39 -0.92
CA GLU A 127 8.82 -12.65 -0.58
C GLU A 127 10.10 -12.84 -1.43
N ALA A 128 10.00 -12.68 -2.75
CA ALA A 128 11.14 -12.84 -3.67
C ALA A 128 12.25 -11.78 -3.49
N ARG A 129 11.97 -10.62 -2.88
CA ARG A 129 12.97 -9.59 -2.56
C ARG A 129 13.47 -9.64 -1.12
N GLY A 130 13.03 -10.62 -0.32
CA GLY A 130 13.47 -10.77 1.06
C GLY A 130 12.96 -9.67 2.01
N CYS A 131 11.84 -9.01 1.69
CA CYS A 131 11.24 -8.03 2.58
C CYS A 131 10.84 -8.72 3.89
N LYS A 132 11.44 -8.30 5.01
CA LYS A 132 11.26 -8.95 6.32
C LYS A 132 9.78 -9.05 6.70
N LYS A 133 9.34 -10.27 7.00
CA LYS A 133 8.02 -10.59 7.59
C LYS A 133 8.26 -11.29 8.93
N ILE A 134 7.67 -10.76 9.99
CA ILE A 134 7.80 -11.29 11.37
C ILE A 134 6.55 -12.07 11.77
N GLY A 135 5.40 -11.77 11.17
CA GLY A 135 4.12 -12.42 11.44
C GLY A 135 2.95 -11.45 11.31
N PRO A 136 1.71 -11.92 11.56
CA PRO A 136 0.54 -11.08 11.47
C PRO A 136 0.64 -9.86 12.38
N VAL A 137 -0.02 -8.78 11.96
CA VAL A 137 -0.26 -7.59 12.79
C VAL A 137 -1.43 -7.90 13.74
N HIS A 138 -1.45 -7.38 14.98
CA HIS A 138 -2.58 -7.62 15.91
C HIS A 138 -3.89 -7.20 15.24
N GLY A 139 -4.70 -8.19 14.87
CA GLY A 139 -5.73 -8.08 13.85
C GLY A 139 -6.43 -9.40 13.58
N GLU A 140 -5.69 -10.50 13.42
CA GLU A 140 -6.29 -11.85 13.26
C GLU A 140 -7.02 -12.33 14.53
N GLU A 141 -6.67 -11.82 15.71
CA GLU A 141 -7.44 -12.04 16.96
C GLU A 141 -8.86 -11.45 16.90
N PHE A 142 -9.11 -10.43 16.06
CA PHE A 142 -10.46 -9.88 15.86
C PHE A 142 -11.29 -10.66 14.83
N MET A 143 -10.70 -11.64 14.14
CA MET A 143 -11.41 -12.51 13.18
C MET A 143 -11.56 -13.96 13.67
N LYS A 144 -11.06 -14.28 14.86
CA LYS A 144 -11.50 -15.44 15.64
C LYS A 144 -12.72 -15.03 16.47
N SER A 145 -13.87 -14.94 15.81
CA SER A 145 -15.16 -15.08 16.50
C SER A 145 -15.39 -16.56 16.78
N ASP A 146 -15.70 -16.88 18.03
CA ASP A 146 -16.28 -18.17 18.43
C ASP A 146 -17.65 -18.42 17.72
#